data_AF-A0AB39Z168-F1
#
_entry.id   AF-A0AB39Z168-F1
#
_cell.length_a   1.000
_cell.length_b   1.000
_cell.length_c   1.000
_cell.angle_alpha   90.00
_cell.angle_beta   90.00
_cell.angle_gamma   90.00
#
_symmetry.space_group_name_H-M   'P 1'
#
loop_
_entity.id
_entity.type
_entity.pdbx_description
1 polymer ?
#
loop_
_entity_poly.entity_id
_entity_poly.type
_entity_poly.pdbx_seq_one_letter_code
_entity_poly.pdbx_strand_id
1 'polypeptide(L)'
;MNLVQIYGTGCRTMTPPSGPGAALNWMRRSSGQGFGWIRVTRVGRPAHQHPHTTHPTAHRLLCTKTTIGFRQQMDHTIPPKEFKWTPGNLINENFKLGDHGHVCVVLNRQIQVPAHVVKLLWRNAAVRCAVDGGSNHWRDFVVSQAMSKKSNGATTPLEPLDVITGDFDSITEDTVDFFKTTPKVHTPDQDATDFTKAIAVLQPVMAQRKIRDVVVFHDTSGRLDQVMANLNTLYKSQKDNCNVFLLSGDSVTWLLRPGKHTIQVPVDLVTSQRWCSLMPLGSPAHNVTTTGLKWNLYHAQMEFGGMVSTSNTYATEFVQVETDANLIWSMGAYDFEDKVRQTAKT
;
A
#
# COMPACT_ATOMS: atom_id res chain seq x y z
N MET A 1 -3.40 26.54 10.60
CA MET A 1 -2.27 25.75 10.12
C MET A 1 -0.98 26.39 10.61
N ASN A 2 -0.27 25.75 11.54
CA ASN A 2 1.11 26.13 11.88
C ASN A 2 2.03 25.05 11.30
N LEU A 3 2.62 25.30 10.13
CA LEU A 3 3.78 24.54 9.66
C LEU A 3 5.02 25.07 10.39
N VAL A 4 5.80 24.18 11.00
CA VAL A 4 7.15 24.48 11.49
C VAL A 4 8.07 23.43 10.90
N GLN A 5 8.97 23.87 10.01
CA GLN A 5 10.06 23.09 9.43
C GLN A 5 11.36 23.74 9.94
N ILE A 6 12.25 22.96 10.57
CA ILE A 6 13.60 23.41 10.95
C ILE A 6 14.60 22.37 10.44
N TYR A 7 15.42 22.78 9.47
CA TYR A 7 16.71 22.16 9.18
C TYR A 7 17.79 22.85 10.04
N GLY A 8 18.70 22.06 10.59
CA GLY A 8 19.90 22.54 11.26
C GLY A 8 21.02 21.51 11.18
N THR A 9 22.02 21.80 10.35
CA THR A 9 23.34 21.14 10.30
C THR A 9 24.25 21.67 11.40
N GLY A 10 25.05 20.81 12.04
CA GLY A 10 26.22 21.26 12.81
C GLY A 10 26.66 20.33 13.94
N CYS A 11 27.69 19.52 13.68
CA CYS A 11 28.29 18.50 14.54
C CYS A 11 29.20 19.10 15.63
N ARG A 12 29.05 18.67 16.89
CA ARG A 12 30.15 18.48 17.88
C ARG A 12 29.80 17.35 18.85
N THR A 13 30.74 16.43 19.01
CA THR A 13 30.69 15.23 19.87
C THR A 13 31.15 15.52 21.30
N MET A 14 30.42 15.03 22.31
CA MET A 14 30.90 14.12 23.38
C MET A 14 29.73 13.68 24.30
N THR A 15 29.93 12.52 24.94
CA THR A 15 29.04 11.49 25.52
C THR A 15 28.23 11.83 26.80
N PRO A 16 27.26 10.98 27.25
CA PRO A 16 26.01 11.37 27.93
C PRO A 16 26.02 11.26 29.45
N PRO A 17 24.97 11.79 30.12
CA PRO A 17 24.24 10.96 31.09
C PRO A 17 22.70 11.12 31.09
N SER A 18 22.03 9.97 31.20
CA SER A 18 20.76 9.62 31.89
C SER A 18 19.67 10.66 32.23
N GLY A 19 18.43 10.37 31.81
CA GLY A 19 17.22 10.49 32.66
C GLY A 19 16.23 11.62 32.34
N PRO A 20 14.91 11.45 32.61
CA PRO A 20 13.82 12.07 31.83
C PRO A 20 13.10 13.23 32.54
N GLY A 21 12.57 14.21 31.78
CA GLY A 21 11.56 15.14 32.31
C GLY A 21 11.35 16.46 31.56
N ALA A 22 10.22 16.54 30.87
CA ALA A 22 9.27 17.67 30.83
C ALA A 22 9.59 19.02 30.11
N ALA A 23 8.63 19.37 29.23
CA ALA A 23 7.88 20.64 29.14
C ALA A 23 8.42 21.83 28.29
N LEU A 24 7.68 22.04 27.18
CA LEU A 24 7.01 23.27 26.69
C LEU A 24 7.62 24.69 26.89
N ASN A 25 7.43 25.46 25.80
CA ASN A 25 7.12 26.89 25.69
C ASN A 25 8.25 27.94 25.58
N TRP A 26 8.28 28.59 24.39
CA TRP A 26 7.86 29.99 24.13
C TRP A 26 8.82 30.88 23.33
N MET A 27 8.18 31.67 22.44
CA MET A 27 8.70 32.73 21.57
C MET A 27 9.41 33.87 22.31
N ARG A 28 10.46 34.44 21.69
CA ARG A 28 10.62 35.90 21.61
C ARG A 28 11.50 36.34 20.42
N ARG A 29 10.94 37.27 19.64
CA ARG A 29 11.47 38.39 18.83
C ARG A 29 13.01 38.58 18.86
N SER A 30 13.73 38.99 17.81
CA SER A 30 13.48 40.13 16.93
C SER A 30 14.54 40.23 15.81
N SER A 31 14.14 40.89 14.70
CA SER A 31 14.88 41.89 13.89
C SER A 31 16.14 41.51 13.08
N GLY A 32 16.10 41.87 11.78
CA GLY A 32 17.16 42.69 11.17
C GLY A 32 17.85 42.17 9.91
N GLN A 33 17.39 42.68 8.75
CA GLN A 33 18.14 43.14 7.55
C GLN A 33 19.26 42.29 6.90
N GLY A 34 19.27 42.30 5.56
CA GLY A 34 20.52 42.46 4.81
C GLY A 34 20.70 41.61 3.55
N PHE A 35 20.72 42.27 2.39
CA PHE A 35 20.93 41.77 1.03
C PHE A 35 22.33 41.16 0.76
N GLY A 36 22.45 40.33 -0.28
CA GLY A 36 23.72 40.10 -0.97
C GLY A 36 23.73 38.97 -2.00
N TRP A 37 23.52 39.31 -3.28
CA TRP A 37 23.69 38.44 -4.46
C TRP A 37 25.15 38.38 -4.91
N ILE A 38 25.65 37.21 -5.34
CA ILE A 38 26.83 37.11 -6.22
C ILE A 38 26.62 36.00 -7.27
N ARG A 39 26.93 36.32 -8.52
CA ARG A 39 26.78 35.49 -9.73
C ARG A 39 28.14 35.48 -10.49
N VAL A 40 28.40 34.35 -11.16
CA VAL A 40 29.22 34.10 -12.38
C VAL A 40 30.75 34.15 -12.28
N THR A 41 31.42 33.08 -12.75
CA THR A 41 32.21 33.07 -14.01
C THR A 41 32.67 31.67 -14.44
N ARG A 42 32.81 31.49 -15.75
CA ARG A 42 33.02 30.27 -16.55
C ARG A 42 34.17 30.54 -17.53
N VAL A 43 35.11 29.61 -17.70
CA VAL A 43 36.15 29.56 -18.76
C VAL A 43 36.56 28.07 -18.87
N GLY A 44 36.84 27.38 -19.97
CA GLY A 44 37.00 27.62 -21.42
C GLY A 44 37.72 26.35 -21.98
N ARG A 45 37.37 25.89 -23.20
CA ARG A 45 38.00 24.74 -23.91
C ARG A 45 39.19 25.18 -24.78
N PRO A 46 39.99 24.21 -25.30
CA PRO A 46 40.16 24.14 -26.76
C PRO A 46 40.14 22.72 -27.37
N ALA A 47 40.13 22.66 -28.70
CA ALA A 47 39.94 21.49 -29.58
C ALA A 47 41.21 21.16 -30.41
N HIS A 48 41.34 19.92 -30.93
CA HIS A 48 41.51 19.61 -32.38
C HIS A 48 41.93 18.15 -32.72
N GLN A 49 41.34 17.67 -33.84
CA GLN A 49 41.89 16.82 -34.94
C GLN A 49 41.88 15.27 -34.91
N HIS A 50 41.34 14.71 -36.02
CA HIS A 50 41.38 13.33 -36.55
C HIS A 50 42.42 13.24 -37.70
N PRO A 51 42.87 12.04 -38.13
CA PRO A 51 42.27 11.39 -39.31
C PRO A 51 42.22 9.84 -39.35
N HIS A 52 41.52 9.34 -40.37
CA HIS A 52 41.08 8.01 -40.84
C HIS A 52 42.04 6.80 -40.81
N THR A 53 41.49 5.55 -40.74
CA THR A 53 41.50 4.52 -41.84
C THR A 53 40.93 3.12 -41.45
N THR A 54 40.04 2.59 -42.32
CA THR A 54 39.77 1.21 -42.80
C THR A 54 39.62 -0.05 -41.89
N HIS A 55 38.51 -0.78 -42.11
CA HIS A 55 38.18 -2.17 -41.68
C HIS A 55 38.97 -3.26 -42.47
N PRO A 56 39.14 -4.52 -41.95
CA PRO A 56 38.11 -5.58 -42.14
C PRO A 56 37.93 -6.59 -40.97
N THR A 57 36.67 -7.02 -40.83
CA THR A 57 36.13 -8.29 -40.32
C THR A 57 37.02 -9.25 -39.51
N ALA A 58 36.65 -9.44 -38.23
CA ALA A 58 36.83 -10.69 -37.51
C ALA A 58 35.58 -10.98 -36.65
N HIS A 59 34.88 -12.07 -36.96
CA HIS A 59 33.86 -12.65 -36.08
C HIS A 59 34.52 -13.01 -34.75
N ARG A 60 34.25 -12.23 -33.70
CA ARG A 60 34.47 -12.64 -32.31
C ARG A 60 33.12 -12.68 -31.61
N LEU A 61 32.69 -13.91 -31.30
CA LEU A 61 31.76 -14.20 -30.21
C LEU A 61 32.34 -13.62 -28.92
N LEU A 62 31.99 -12.38 -28.60
CA LEU A 62 32.16 -11.84 -27.26
C LEU A 62 30.97 -12.32 -26.43
N CYS A 63 31.11 -13.54 -25.90
CA CYS A 63 30.42 -13.92 -24.68
C CYS A 63 30.95 -12.99 -23.58
N THR A 64 30.23 -11.91 -23.31
CA THR A 64 30.54 -11.01 -22.21
C THR A 64 30.26 -11.78 -20.91
N LYS A 65 31.34 -12.08 -20.19
CA LYS A 65 31.36 -12.61 -18.82
C LYS A 65 30.77 -11.60 -17.81
N THR A 66 29.52 -11.18 -17.99
CA THR A 66 28.87 -10.22 -17.08
C THR A 66 27.46 -10.63 -16.67
N THR A 67 27.06 -11.88 -16.88
CA THR A 67 25.75 -12.41 -16.44
C THR A 67 25.88 -13.51 -15.38
N ILE A 68 27.11 -13.86 -14.98
CA ILE A 68 27.40 -14.83 -13.91
C ILE A 68 27.81 -14.04 -12.67
N GLY A 69 26.87 -13.29 -12.08
CA GLY A 69 27.17 -12.42 -10.93
C GLY A 69 26.03 -12.15 -9.96
N PHE A 70 24.84 -12.68 -10.21
CA PHE A 70 23.68 -12.51 -9.32
C PHE A 70 22.83 -13.79 -9.23
N ARG A 71 23.47 -14.96 -9.26
CA ARG A 71 22.85 -16.15 -8.67
C ARG A 71 23.13 -16.08 -7.17
N GLN A 72 22.36 -15.30 -6.44
CA GLN A 72 22.15 -15.62 -5.02
C GLN A 72 21.46 -16.98 -5.03
N GLN A 73 22.26 -18.04 -5.02
CA GLN A 73 21.81 -19.33 -4.54
C GLN A 73 21.16 -19.02 -3.19
N MET A 74 19.87 -19.33 -3.03
CA MET A 74 19.26 -19.29 -1.71
C MET A 74 20.20 -20.06 -0.79
N ASP A 75 20.79 -19.38 0.18
CA ASP A 75 21.66 -20.02 1.14
C ASP A 75 20.78 -20.96 1.95
N HIS A 76 20.79 -22.24 1.56
CA HIS A 76 19.96 -23.30 2.16
C HIS A 76 20.29 -23.55 3.64
N THR A 77 21.21 -22.78 4.25
CA THR A 77 21.52 -22.83 5.68
C THR A 77 20.48 -22.15 6.54
N ILE A 78 19.70 -21.21 6.01
CA ILE A 78 18.61 -20.55 6.74
C ILE A 78 17.28 -20.91 6.05
N PRO A 79 16.35 -21.60 6.75
CA PRO A 79 15.05 -21.90 6.16
C PRO A 79 14.33 -20.60 5.79
N PRO A 80 13.63 -20.56 4.64
CA PRO A 80 12.92 -19.36 4.22
C PRO A 80 11.86 -19.01 5.26
N LYS A 81 11.67 -17.71 5.48
CA LYS A 81 10.64 -17.22 6.38
C LYS A 81 9.27 -17.65 5.88
N GLU A 82 8.46 -18.23 6.75
CA GLU A 82 7.12 -18.68 6.42
C GLU A 82 6.04 -17.66 6.77
N PHE A 83 5.03 -17.57 5.90
CA PHE A 83 3.88 -16.70 6.06
C PHE A 83 2.61 -17.45 5.73
N LYS A 84 1.54 -17.17 6.47
CA LYS A 84 0.22 -17.77 6.26
C LYS A 84 -0.81 -16.67 6.05
N TRP A 85 -1.63 -16.82 5.02
CA TRP A 85 -2.67 -15.88 4.65
C TRP A 85 -4.00 -16.61 4.52
N THR A 86 -5.04 -16.00 5.07
CA THR A 86 -6.40 -16.55 5.02
C THR A 86 -7.34 -15.44 4.57
N PRO A 87 -7.34 -15.08 3.27
CA PRO A 87 -8.19 -14.03 2.71
C PRO A 87 -9.68 -14.26 2.98
N GLY A 88 -10.13 -15.49 3.28
CA GLY A 88 -11.49 -15.73 3.77
C GLY A 88 -11.87 -14.91 5.01
N ASN A 89 -10.91 -14.55 5.88
CA ASN A 89 -11.13 -13.67 7.03
C ASN A 89 -11.45 -12.22 6.65
N LEU A 90 -11.13 -11.83 5.41
CA LEU A 90 -11.35 -10.53 4.78
C LEU A 90 -12.52 -10.54 3.78
N ILE A 91 -13.13 -11.69 3.51
CA ILE A 91 -14.08 -11.82 2.40
C ILE A 91 -15.41 -12.41 2.88
N ASN A 92 -15.37 -13.34 3.85
CA ASN A 92 -16.55 -14.03 4.32
C ASN A 92 -17.29 -13.25 5.41
N GLU A 93 -18.58 -13.53 5.59
CA GLU A 93 -19.51 -12.79 6.46
C GLU A 93 -19.08 -12.68 7.93
N ASN A 94 -18.24 -13.60 8.41
CA ASN A 94 -17.77 -13.64 9.80
C ASN A 94 -16.52 -12.79 10.08
N PHE A 95 -16.06 -11.96 9.13
CA PHE A 95 -14.91 -11.05 9.20
C PHE A 95 -14.18 -11.01 10.55
N LYS A 96 -13.07 -11.74 10.64
CA LYS A 96 -12.21 -11.81 11.82
C LYS A 96 -10.74 -11.67 11.42
N LEU A 97 -10.29 -10.42 11.33
CA LEU A 97 -8.88 -10.10 11.12
C LEU A 97 -8.15 -9.96 12.44
N GLY A 98 -7.20 -10.86 12.67
CA GLY A 98 -6.39 -10.89 13.89
C GLY A 98 -7.21 -11.12 15.17
N ASP A 99 -6.50 -11.39 16.26
CA ASP A 99 -7.14 -11.57 17.57
C ASP A 99 -7.53 -10.24 18.23
N HIS A 100 -6.92 -9.13 17.78
CA HIS A 100 -7.11 -7.79 18.34
C HIS A 100 -7.87 -6.84 17.39
N GLY A 101 -8.47 -7.39 16.33
CA GLY A 101 -9.14 -6.63 15.28
C GLY A 101 -8.18 -6.00 14.28
N HIS A 102 -8.72 -5.12 13.44
CA HIS A 102 -8.02 -4.43 12.36
C HIS A 102 -8.26 -2.92 12.36
N VAL A 103 -7.48 -2.21 11.57
CA VAL A 103 -7.73 -0.80 11.23
C VAL A 103 -8.43 -0.71 9.88
N CYS A 104 -9.44 0.14 9.76
CA CYS A 104 -10.00 0.54 8.46
C CYS A 104 -9.46 1.92 8.07
N VAL A 105 -9.05 2.07 6.81
CA VAL A 105 -8.57 3.33 6.23
C VAL A 105 -9.34 3.62 4.95
N VAL A 106 -9.87 4.83 4.79
CA VAL A 106 -10.53 5.29 3.55
C VAL A 106 -9.64 6.30 2.83
N LEU A 107 -9.27 6.01 1.58
CA LEU A 107 -8.48 6.92 0.74
C LEU A 107 -9.38 7.78 -0.17
N ASN A 108 -8.77 8.76 -0.84
CA ASN A 108 -9.45 9.76 -1.67
C ASN A 108 -9.95 9.21 -3.03
N ARG A 109 -10.77 8.17 -2.98
CA ARG A 109 -11.52 7.60 -4.12
C ARG A 109 -12.89 7.10 -3.66
N GLN A 110 -13.84 7.04 -4.59
CA GLN A 110 -15.15 6.46 -4.33
C GLN A 110 -15.01 5.00 -3.86
N ILE A 111 -15.75 4.64 -2.82
CA ILE A 111 -15.74 3.28 -2.27
C ILE A 111 -16.53 2.37 -3.21
N GLN A 112 -15.81 1.61 -4.04
CA GLN A 112 -16.38 0.65 -4.99
C GLN A 112 -16.59 -0.76 -4.39
N VAL A 113 -16.04 -1.00 -3.19
CA VAL A 113 -16.20 -2.27 -2.47
C VAL A 113 -17.68 -2.47 -2.10
N PRO A 114 -18.23 -3.70 -2.22
CA PRO A 114 -19.64 -3.94 -1.91
C PRO A 114 -20.05 -3.41 -0.53
N ALA A 115 -21.18 -2.71 -0.46
CA ALA A 115 -21.57 -1.98 0.75
C ALA A 115 -21.70 -2.88 2.00
N HIS A 116 -22.13 -4.13 1.84
CA HIS A 116 -22.23 -5.07 2.97
C HIS A 116 -20.84 -5.43 3.53
N VAL A 117 -19.83 -5.63 2.67
CA VAL A 117 -18.43 -5.86 3.04
C VAL A 117 -17.88 -4.65 3.79
N VAL A 118 -18.05 -3.45 3.24
CA VAL A 118 -17.60 -2.19 3.87
C VAL A 118 -18.21 -2.05 5.26
N LYS A 119 -19.53 -2.26 5.40
CA LYS A 119 -20.23 -2.17 6.70
C LYS A 119 -19.70 -3.19 7.72
N LEU A 120 -19.46 -4.43 7.31
CA LEU A 120 -18.97 -5.49 8.21
C LEU A 120 -17.53 -5.21 8.68
N LEU A 121 -16.64 -4.88 7.74
CA LEU A 121 -15.26 -4.50 8.04
C LEU A 121 -15.23 -3.26 8.95
N TRP A 122 -16.04 -2.25 8.65
CA TRP A 122 -16.09 -1.02 9.43
C TRP A 122 -16.62 -1.25 10.84
N ARG A 123 -17.68 -2.05 11.00
CA ARG A 123 -18.24 -2.41 12.30
C ARG A 123 -17.22 -3.15 13.16
N ASN A 124 -16.51 -4.11 12.57
CA ASN A 124 -15.57 -4.96 13.30
C ASN A 124 -14.17 -4.32 13.47
N ALA A 125 -13.93 -3.12 12.91
CA ALA A 125 -12.67 -2.42 13.05
C ALA A 125 -12.42 -1.94 14.49
N ALA A 126 -11.17 -2.05 14.93
CA ALA A 126 -10.71 -1.51 16.20
C ALA A 126 -10.36 -0.01 16.11
N VAL A 127 -10.04 0.47 14.90
CA VAL A 127 -9.78 1.89 14.58
C VAL A 127 -10.26 2.20 13.17
N ARG A 128 -10.89 3.36 12.97
CA ARG A 128 -11.44 3.84 11.70
C ARG A 128 -10.86 5.19 11.32
N CYS A 129 -10.14 5.22 10.21
CA CYS A 129 -9.43 6.40 9.74
C CYS A 129 -9.92 6.78 8.33
N ALA A 130 -10.09 8.09 8.10
CA ALA A 130 -10.23 8.63 6.75
C ALA A 130 -9.03 9.52 6.44
N VAL A 131 -8.56 9.48 5.20
CA VAL A 131 -7.35 10.18 4.79
C VAL A 131 -7.72 11.33 3.86
N ASP A 132 -7.62 12.55 4.38
CA ASP A 132 -7.95 13.80 3.72
C ASP A 132 -9.26 13.72 2.92
N GLY A 133 -9.21 13.80 1.58
CA GLY A 133 -10.38 13.70 0.71
C GLY A 133 -11.14 12.36 0.79
N GLY A 134 -10.50 11.30 1.31
CA GLY A 134 -11.17 10.05 1.67
C GLY A 134 -12.29 10.25 2.70
N SER A 135 -12.23 11.33 3.49
CA SER A 135 -13.31 11.73 4.40
C SER A 135 -14.57 12.12 3.64
N ASN A 136 -14.44 12.76 2.46
CA ASN A 136 -15.59 13.11 1.62
C ASN A 136 -16.30 11.84 1.15
N HIS A 137 -15.53 10.86 0.66
CA HIS A 137 -16.08 9.59 0.18
C HIS A 137 -16.68 8.75 1.30
N TRP A 138 -16.10 8.79 2.50
CA TRP A 138 -16.71 8.15 3.67
C TRP A 138 -18.04 8.79 4.05
N ARG A 139 -18.12 10.13 4.09
CA ARG A 139 -19.38 10.86 4.30
C ARG A 139 -20.43 10.46 3.27
N ASP A 140 -20.08 10.50 1.99
CA ASP A 140 -21.00 10.18 0.89
C ASP A 140 -21.50 8.73 1.00
N PHE A 141 -20.63 7.80 1.38
CA PHE A 141 -21.01 6.42 1.68
C PHE A 141 -22.02 6.36 2.84
N VAL A 142 -21.74 7.00 3.98
CA VAL A 142 -22.65 7.02 5.15
C VAL A 142 -24.02 7.59 4.78
N VAL A 143 -24.05 8.72 4.06
CA VAL A 143 -25.30 9.38 3.62
C VAL A 143 -26.07 8.48 2.66
N SER A 144 -25.41 7.87 1.68
CA SER A 144 -26.06 6.94 0.74
C SER A 144 -26.71 5.76 1.47
N GLN A 145 -26.01 5.19 2.46
CA GLN A 145 -26.55 4.08 3.24
C GLN A 145 -27.74 4.53 4.09
N ALA A 146 -27.72 5.74 4.65
CA ALA A 146 -28.86 6.27 5.41
C ALA A 146 -30.10 6.54 4.52
N MET A 147 -29.90 6.98 3.28
CA MET A 147 -30.99 7.19 2.31
C MET A 147 -31.64 5.87 1.89
N SER A 148 -30.84 4.83 1.61
CA SER A 148 -31.35 3.48 1.29
C SER A 148 -32.07 2.79 2.45
N LYS A 149 -31.90 3.23 3.71
CA LYS A 149 -32.64 2.71 4.87
C LYS A 149 -34.11 3.06 4.86
N LYS A 150 -34.50 4.20 4.26
CA LYS A 150 -35.91 4.63 4.23
C LYS A 150 -36.81 3.68 3.43
N SER A 151 -36.26 2.80 2.58
CA SER A 151 -37.03 1.87 1.77
C SER A 151 -37.10 0.43 2.32
N ASN A 152 -36.12 -0.07 3.08
CA ASN A 152 -35.97 -1.53 3.34
C ASN A 152 -35.86 -1.98 4.82
N GLY A 153 -36.28 -1.18 5.80
CA GLY A 153 -36.34 -1.61 7.21
C GLY A 153 -34.99 -1.56 7.96
N ALA A 154 -35.06 -1.75 9.29
CA ALA A 154 -34.05 -1.31 10.25
C ALA A 154 -32.69 -2.01 10.12
N THR A 155 -31.64 -1.23 9.83
CA THR A 155 -30.23 -1.64 9.98
C THR A 155 -29.52 -0.71 10.95
N THR A 156 -28.69 -1.30 11.82
CA THR A 156 -27.91 -0.62 12.86
C THR A 156 -27.11 0.57 12.29
N PRO A 157 -26.96 1.68 13.02
CA PRO A 157 -26.06 2.77 12.64
C PRO A 157 -24.63 2.26 12.40
N LEU A 158 -23.91 2.91 11.48
CA LEU A 158 -22.48 2.66 11.30
C LEU A 158 -21.71 3.23 12.49
N GLU A 159 -20.66 2.52 12.89
CA GLU A 159 -19.73 2.99 13.92
C GLU A 159 -19.07 4.32 13.51
N PRO A 160 -18.81 5.24 14.46
CA PRO A 160 -18.29 6.56 14.15
C PRO A 160 -16.86 6.50 13.60
N LEU A 161 -16.47 7.54 12.86
CA LEU A 161 -15.11 7.73 12.39
C LEU A 161 -14.21 8.18 13.56
N ASP A 162 -13.09 7.48 13.79
CA ASP A 162 -12.22 7.73 14.94
C ASP A 162 -11.22 8.87 14.70
N VAL A 163 -10.69 8.99 13.47
CA VAL A 163 -9.70 10.02 13.13
C VAL A 163 -9.71 10.37 11.65
N ILE A 164 -9.41 11.63 11.34
CA ILE A 164 -9.11 12.11 10.00
C ILE A 164 -7.64 12.55 9.96
N THR A 165 -6.87 12.07 8.99
CA THR A 165 -5.44 12.44 8.82
C THR A 165 -5.20 13.04 7.44
N GLY A 166 -4.24 13.94 7.28
CA GLY A 166 -3.89 14.51 5.98
C GLY A 166 -3.32 15.92 6.10
N ASP A 167 -2.90 16.51 4.99
CA ASP A 167 -2.62 17.95 4.90
C ASP A 167 -3.88 18.81 4.68
N PHE A 168 -5.02 18.17 4.41
CA PHE A 168 -6.35 18.77 4.33
C PHE A 168 -6.55 19.68 3.12
N ASP A 169 -5.91 19.36 2.00
CA ASP A 169 -6.09 20.08 0.74
C ASP A 169 -7.27 19.56 -0.10
N SER A 170 -7.77 18.36 0.22
CA SER A 170 -8.81 17.66 -0.54
C SER A 170 -10.13 17.52 0.21
N ILE A 171 -10.15 17.56 1.55
CA ILE A 171 -11.37 17.52 2.36
C ILE A 171 -12.19 18.80 2.20
N THR A 172 -13.52 18.67 2.01
CA THR A 172 -14.42 19.82 1.85
C THR A 172 -14.91 20.38 3.18
N GLU A 173 -15.29 21.66 3.21
CA GLU A 173 -15.84 22.32 4.41
C GLU A 173 -17.09 21.59 4.95
N ASP A 174 -17.99 21.17 4.05
CA ASP A 174 -19.18 20.39 4.40
C ASP A 174 -18.81 19.07 5.09
N THR A 175 -17.74 18.40 4.64
CA THR A 175 -17.25 17.16 5.28
C THR A 175 -16.62 17.44 6.63
N VAL A 176 -15.89 18.55 6.75
CA VAL A 176 -15.31 18.99 8.04
C VAL A 176 -16.42 19.25 9.06
N ASP A 177 -17.52 19.89 8.66
CA ASP A 177 -18.68 20.13 9.53
C ASP A 177 -19.45 18.83 9.82
N PHE A 178 -19.62 17.94 8.83
CA PHE A 178 -20.23 16.63 9.04
C PHE A 178 -19.48 15.79 10.11
N PHE A 179 -18.15 15.84 10.10
CA PHE A 179 -17.28 15.17 11.09
C PHE A 179 -16.70 16.13 12.12
N LYS A 180 -17.46 17.15 12.55
CA LYS A 180 -16.96 18.22 13.44
C LYS A 180 -16.28 17.70 14.71
N THR A 181 -16.84 16.66 15.33
CA THR A 181 -16.36 16.05 16.57
C THR A 181 -15.23 15.04 16.38
N THR A 182 -14.96 14.59 15.15
CA THR A 182 -13.88 13.64 14.87
C THR A 182 -12.50 14.33 14.96
N PRO A 183 -11.55 13.79 15.73
CA PRO A 183 -10.17 14.29 15.79
C PRO A 183 -9.51 14.37 14.41
N LYS A 184 -8.72 15.42 14.18
CA LYS A 184 -8.02 15.69 12.92
C LYS A 184 -6.53 15.80 13.19
N VAL A 185 -5.71 14.99 12.53
CA VAL A 185 -4.25 14.99 12.65
C VAL A 185 -3.64 15.52 11.36
N HIS A 186 -3.10 16.74 11.42
CA HIS A 186 -2.47 17.39 10.28
C HIS A 186 -1.10 16.77 9.99
N THR A 187 -0.88 16.33 8.74
CA THR A 187 0.36 15.68 8.30
C THR A 187 0.98 16.47 7.12
N PRO A 188 1.73 17.56 7.37
CA PRO A 188 2.17 18.49 6.32
C PRO A 188 3.31 17.98 5.44
N ASP A 189 3.95 16.86 5.78
CA ASP A 189 5.09 16.30 5.03
C ASP A 189 4.72 16.06 3.56
N GLN A 190 5.56 16.56 2.65
CA GLN A 190 5.38 16.51 1.20
C GLN A 190 6.24 15.40 0.54
N ASP A 191 7.15 14.78 1.29
CA ASP A 191 8.00 13.68 0.77
C ASP A 191 7.29 12.31 0.85
N ALA A 192 6.08 12.26 1.43
CA ALA A 192 5.25 11.08 1.56
C ALA A 192 3.77 11.40 1.28
N THR A 193 3.07 10.45 0.64
CA THR A 193 1.62 10.57 0.41
C THR A 193 0.85 10.51 1.73
N ASP A 194 -0.37 11.07 1.76
CA ASP A 194 -1.21 11.01 2.96
C ASP A 194 -1.53 9.58 3.38
N PHE A 195 -1.59 8.63 2.45
CA PHE A 195 -1.73 7.23 2.81
C PHE A 195 -0.51 6.73 3.62
N THR A 196 0.72 6.99 3.15
CA THR A 196 1.93 6.60 3.90
C THR A 196 1.96 7.31 5.27
N LYS A 197 1.64 8.60 5.31
CA LYS A 197 1.61 9.39 6.56
C LYS A 197 0.54 8.87 7.53
N ALA A 198 -0.64 8.49 7.05
CA ALA A 198 -1.72 7.92 7.85
C ALA A 198 -1.28 6.62 8.54
N ILE A 199 -0.61 5.71 7.83
CA ILE A 199 -0.08 4.49 8.45
C ILE A 199 0.91 4.82 9.57
N ALA A 200 1.80 5.82 9.38
CA ALA A 200 2.73 6.25 10.41
C ALA A 200 2.02 6.85 11.64
N VAL A 201 0.95 7.62 11.43
CA VAL A 201 0.10 8.16 12.52
C VAL A 201 -0.60 7.05 13.30
N LEU A 202 -1.07 6.00 12.61
CA LEU A 202 -1.80 4.88 13.20
C LEU A 202 -0.88 3.88 13.91
N GLN A 203 0.39 3.79 13.51
CA GLN A 203 1.33 2.77 13.98
C GLN A 203 1.50 2.72 15.52
N PRO A 204 1.61 3.85 16.26
CA PRO A 204 1.69 3.81 17.73
C PRO A 204 0.43 3.21 18.36
N VAL A 205 -0.75 3.54 17.85
CA VAL A 205 -2.04 3.00 18.33
C VAL A 205 -2.14 1.52 18.03
N MET A 206 -1.74 1.10 16.83
CA MET A 206 -1.68 -0.31 16.44
C MET A 206 -0.75 -1.11 17.36
N ALA A 207 0.44 -0.58 17.64
CA ALA A 207 1.40 -1.23 18.53
C ALA A 207 0.85 -1.36 19.97
N GLN A 208 0.25 -0.30 20.51
CA GLN A 208 -0.34 -0.32 21.85
C GLN A 208 -1.50 -1.33 21.97
N ARG A 209 -2.34 -1.42 20.94
CA ARG A 209 -3.51 -2.31 20.90
C ARG A 209 -3.20 -3.71 20.35
N LYS A 210 -1.95 -3.98 19.96
CA LYS A 210 -1.50 -5.23 19.32
C LYS A 210 -2.27 -5.56 18.03
N ILE A 211 -2.71 -4.53 17.32
CA ILE A 211 -3.37 -4.64 16.01
C ILE A 211 -2.27 -4.79 14.94
N ARG A 212 -2.44 -5.74 14.03
CA ARG A 212 -1.49 -5.99 12.93
C ARG A 212 -2.08 -5.71 11.56
N ASP A 213 -3.39 -5.87 11.40
CA ASP A 213 -4.02 -5.83 10.08
C ASP A 213 -4.63 -4.44 9.80
N VAL A 214 -4.36 -3.93 8.60
CA VAL A 214 -4.90 -2.68 8.07
C VAL A 214 -5.63 -2.98 6.77
N VAL A 215 -6.89 -2.57 6.71
CA VAL A 215 -7.79 -2.73 5.57
C VAL A 215 -8.02 -1.35 4.97
N VAL A 216 -7.63 -1.19 3.72
CA VAL A 216 -7.64 0.10 3.04
C VAL A 216 -8.66 0.06 1.92
N PHE A 217 -9.71 0.87 2.04
CA PHE A 217 -10.64 1.14 0.95
C PHE A 217 -10.00 2.15 0.00
N HIS A 218 -9.64 1.67 -1.18
CA HIS A 218 -9.06 2.47 -2.24
C HIS A 218 -9.68 2.09 -3.59
N ASP A 219 -9.14 2.65 -4.66
CA ASP A 219 -9.49 2.27 -6.02
C ASP A 219 -8.20 2.20 -6.86
N THR A 220 -8.24 1.43 -7.94
CA THR A 220 -7.16 1.27 -8.93
C THR A 220 -7.38 2.13 -10.18
N SER A 221 -8.35 3.05 -10.15
CA SER A 221 -8.65 4.01 -11.22
C SER A 221 -8.26 5.46 -10.85
N GLY A 222 -8.32 6.36 -11.83
CA GLY A 222 -8.01 7.78 -11.65
C GLY A 222 -6.55 8.12 -11.92
N ARG A 223 -5.91 8.85 -11.00
CA ARG A 223 -4.51 9.26 -11.11
C ARG A 223 -3.58 8.05 -11.02
N LEU A 224 -2.96 7.67 -12.13
CA LEU A 224 -2.05 6.52 -12.19
C LEU A 224 -0.90 6.63 -11.17
N ASP A 225 -0.35 7.83 -10.99
CA ASP A 225 0.72 8.08 -10.03
C ASP A 225 0.27 7.78 -8.58
N GLN A 226 -0.99 8.05 -8.24
CA GLN A 226 -1.56 7.72 -6.93
C GLN A 226 -1.83 6.22 -6.77
N VAL A 227 -2.26 5.53 -7.84
CA VAL A 227 -2.36 4.06 -7.84
C VAL A 227 -0.99 3.44 -7.56
N MET A 228 0.05 3.92 -8.24
CA MET A 228 1.43 3.47 -8.01
C MET A 228 1.94 3.85 -6.61
N ALA A 229 1.58 5.02 -6.08
CA ALA A 229 1.95 5.44 -4.74
C ALA A 229 1.29 4.59 -3.64
N ASN A 230 0.05 4.13 -3.85
CA ASN A 230 -0.61 3.19 -2.95
C ASN A 230 0.11 1.84 -2.91
N LEU A 231 0.53 1.33 -4.08
CA LEU A 231 1.34 0.11 -4.16
C LEU A 231 2.71 0.32 -3.48
N ASN A 232 3.37 1.46 -3.72
CA ASN A 232 4.62 1.81 -3.03
C ASN A 232 4.46 1.87 -1.50
N THR A 233 3.30 2.30 -1.01
CA THR A 233 3.01 2.30 0.43
C THR A 233 2.98 0.89 1.02
N LEU A 234 2.57 -0.13 0.24
CA LEU A 234 2.70 -1.54 0.67
C LEU A 234 4.17 -1.93 0.87
N TYR A 235 5.06 -1.56 -0.05
CA TYR A 235 6.50 -1.81 0.08
C TYR A 235 7.09 -1.14 1.33
N LYS A 236 6.59 0.04 1.72
CA LYS A 236 7.05 0.76 2.92
C LYS A 236 6.46 0.21 4.22
N SER A 237 5.25 -0.34 4.17
CA SER A 237 4.41 -0.59 5.36
C SER A 237 4.25 -2.05 5.73
N GLN A 238 4.34 -2.97 4.76
CA GLN A 238 4.19 -4.40 4.99
C GLN A 238 5.39 -4.95 5.79
N LYS A 239 5.15 -5.37 7.02
CA LYS A 239 6.17 -5.78 7.99
C LYS A 239 5.66 -6.95 8.82
N ASP A 240 6.51 -7.53 9.67
CA ASP A 240 6.07 -8.61 10.55
C ASP A 240 4.90 -8.22 11.45
N ASN A 241 4.88 -6.97 11.92
CA ASN A 241 3.85 -6.44 12.81
C ASN A 241 2.78 -5.59 12.09
N CYS A 242 2.77 -5.58 10.75
CA CYS A 242 1.85 -4.74 9.98
C CYS A 242 1.54 -5.40 8.64
N ASN A 243 0.32 -5.91 8.49
CA ASN A 243 -0.23 -6.39 7.23
C ASN A 243 -1.16 -5.34 6.66
N VAL A 244 -0.96 -4.95 5.41
CA VAL A 244 -1.79 -3.96 4.72
C VAL A 244 -2.47 -4.62 3.53
N PHE A 245 -3.79 -4.58 3.54
CA PHE A 245 -4.66 -5.10 2.48
C PHE A 245 -5.35 -3.93 1.80
N LEU A 246 -5.14 -3.81 0.50
CA LEU A 246 -5.84 -2.82 -0.32
C LEU A 246 -7.06 -3.48 -0.96
N LEU A 247 -8.24 -2.95 -0.69
CA LEU A 247 -9.51 -3.41 -1.25
C LEU A 247 -9.97 -2.39 -2.30
N SER A 248 -10.09 -2.84 -3.56
CA SER A 248 -10.53 -2.04 -4.70
C SER A 248 -11.58 -2.80 -5.48
N GLY A 249 -12.80 -2.25 -5.54
CA GLY A 249 -13.94 -2.89 -6.22
C GLY A 249 -14.17 -4.31 -5.72
N ASP A 250 -13.92 -5.28 -6.60
CA ASP A 250 -14.09 -6.71 -6.35
C ASP A 250 -12.80 -7.43 -5.93
N SER A 251 -11.72 -6.71 -5.64
CA SER A 251 -10.37 -7.26 -5.47
C SER A 251 -9.75 -6.97 -4.11
N VAL A 252 -8.82 -7.83 -3.71
CA VAL A 252 -7.92 -7.61 -2.58
C VAL A 252 -6.47 -7.77 -3.03
N THR A 253 -5.61 -6.86 -2.58
CA THR A 253 -4.20 -6.78 -2.97
C THR A 253 -3.32 -6.60 -1.74
N TRP A 254 -2.20 -7.34 -1.66
CA TRP A 254 -1.18 -7.16 -0.60
C TRP A 254 0.21 -7.55 -1.09
N LEU A 255 1.23 -7.27 -0.27
CA LEU A 255 2.63 -7.58 -0.58
C LEU A 255 3.07 -8.91 0.02
N LEU A 256 3.60 -9.79 -0.82
CA LEU A 256 4.40 -10.95 -0.45
C LEU A 256 5.87 -10.53 -0.34
N ARG A 257 6.52 -10.89 0.76
CA ARG A 257 7.93 -10.57 1.03
C ARG A 257 8.80 -11.78 0.67
N PRO A 258 10.13 -11.64 0.56
CA PRO A 258 10.99 -12.80 0.36
C PRO A 258 10.73 -13.89 1.41
N GLY A 259 10.52 -15.12 0.94
CA GLY A 259 10.16 -16.27 1.78
C GLY A 259 9.10 -17.17 1.14
N LYS A 260 8.49 -18.00 1.99
CA LYS A 260 7.48 -18.99 1.62
C LYS A 260 6.11 -18.61 2.17
N HIS A 261 5.13 -18.50 1.30
CA HIS A 261 3.77 -18.12 1.62
C HIS A 261 2.82 -19.29 1.39
N THR A 262 1.88 -19.48 2.32
CA THR A 262 0.70 -20.33 2.12
C THR A 262 -0.54 -19.46 2.16
N ILE A 263 -1.33 -19.47 1.10
CA ILE A 263 -2.58 -18.71 0.97
C ILE A 263 -3.72 -19.73 0.92
N GLN A 264 -4.59 -19.68 1.93
CA GLN A 264 -5.82 -20.48 1.97
C GLN A 264 -6.94 -19.72 1.25
N VAL A 265 -7.18 -20.08 0.00
CA VAL A 265 -8.17 -19.49 -0.88
C VAL A 265 -9.55 -20.07 -0.55
N PRO A 266 -10.60 -19.24 -0.39
CA PRO A 266 -11.97 -19.70 -0.24
C PRO A 266 -12.42 -20.65 -1.37
N VAL A 267 -13.14 -21.73 -1.02
CA VAL A 267 -13.60 -22.79 -1.94
C VAL A 267 -14.39 -22.24 -3.13
N ASP A 268 -15.26 -21.26 -2.87
CA ASP A 268 -16.09 -20.59 -3.87
C ASP A 268 -15.24 -19.87 -4.94
N LEU A 269 -14.13 -19.25 -4.55
CA LEU A 269 -13.21 -18.61 -5.49
C LEU A 269 -12.42 -19.64 -6.32
N VAL A 270 -12.11 -20.81 -5.75
CA VAL A 270 -11.47 -21.91 -6.49
C VAL A 270 -12.44 -22.52 -7.51
N THR A 271 -13.66 -22.83 -7.08
CA THR A 271 -14.69 -23.47 -7.92
C THR A 271 -15.17 -22.55 -9.04
N SER A 272 -15.32 -21.25 -8.78
CA SER A 272 -15.62 -20.24 -9.80
C SER A 272 -14.43 -19.88 -10.70
N GLN A 273 -13.25 -20.45 -10.45
CA GLN A 273 -12.01 -20.14 -11.17
C GLN A 273 -11.72 -18.63 -11.17
N ARG A 274 -11.88 -17.98 -10.00
CA ARG A 274 -11.62 -16.54 -9.88
C ARG A 274 -10.15 -16.23 -10.15
N TRP A 275 -9.88 -15.03 -10.65
CA TRP A 275 -8.56 -14.63 -11.08
C TRP A 275 -7.64 -14.31 -9.89
N CYS A 276 -6.34 -14.51 -10.09
CA CYS A 276 -5.26 -13.99 -9.25
C CYS A 276 -4.05 -13.56 -10.08
N SER A 277 -3.12 -12.82 -9.45
CA SER A 277 -1.89 -12.34 -10.07
C SER A 277 -0.72 -12.25 -9.09
N LEU A 278 0.48 -12.35 -9.65
CA LEU A 278 1.77 -12.12 -8.99
C LEU A 278 2.57 -11.12 -9.82
N MET A 279 2.93 -9.98 -9.22
CA MET A 279 3.52 -8.85 -9.94
C MET A 279 4.83 -8.34 -9.29
N PRO A 280 5.97 -8.38 -10.01
CA PRO A 280 7.29 -7.95 -9.52
C PRO A 280 7.52 -6.44 -9.76
N LEU A 281 6.80 -5.58 -9.04
CA LEU A 281 6.82 -4.13 -9.30
C LEU A 281 8.11 -3.42 -8.86
N GLY A 282 8.64 -3.75 -7.68
CA GLY A 282 9.77 -3.02 -7.09
C GLY A 282 11.13 -3.44 -7.64
N SER A 283 11.31 -4.73 -7.91
CA SER A 283 12.53 -5.32 -8.46
C SER A 283 12.20 -6.64 -9.17
N PRO A 284 13.06 -7.11 -10.08
CA PRO A 284 12.97 -8.48 -10.58
C PRO A 284 12.98 -9.49 -9.43
N ALA A 285 12.20 -10.55 -9.57
CA ALA A 285 12.28 -11.76 -8.76
C ALA A 285 12.99 -12.82 -9.61
N HIS A 286 14.08 -13.39 -9.14
CA HIS A 286 14.88 -14.32 -9.95
C HIS A 286 14.48 -15.78 -9.73
N ASN A 287 13.78 -16.07 -8.65
CA ASN A 287 13.42 -17.43 -8.31
C ASN A 287 12.04 -17.49 -7.64
N VAL A 288 11.00 -17.63 -8.45
CA VAL A 288 9.62 -17.80 -8.01
C VAL A 288 9.12 -19.21 -8.33
N THR A 289 8.63 -19.91 -7.31
CA THR A 289 8.00 -21.22 -7.45
C THR A 289 6.63 -21.19 -6.80
N THR A 290 5.63 -21.75 -7.48
CA THR A 290 4.26 -21.80 -6.96
C THR A 290 3.66 -23.19 -7.07
N THR A 291 2.73 -23.50 -6.17
CA THR A 291 1.85 -24.68 -6.26
C THR A 291 0.41 -24.24 -5.96
N GLY A 292 -0.55 -25.06 -6.39
CA GLY A 292 -1.98 -24.78 -6.16
C GLY A 292 -2.60 -23.75 -7.10
N LEU A 293 -1.81 -23.12 -7.99
CA LEU A 293 -2.32 -22.32 -9.11
C LEU A 293 -2.59 -23.20 -10.34
N LYS A 294 -3.45 -22.72 -11.25
CA LYS A 294 -3.69 -23.36 -12.54
C LYS A 294 -2.45 -23.30 -13.43
N TRP A 295 -1.77 -22.15 -13.43
CA TRP A 295 -0.48 -21.98 -14.08
C TRP A 295 0.58 -21.78 -13.00
N ASN A 296 1.12 -22.90 -12.51
CA ASN A 296 2.21 -22.89 -11.55
C ASN A 296 3.53 -22.43 -12.19
N LEU A 297 4.38 -21.81 -11.38
CA LEU A 297 5.72 -21.36 -11.74
C LEU A 297 6.74 -22.33 -11.14
N TYR A 298 7.82 -22.58 -11.85
CA TYR A 298 8.92 -23.42 -11.38
C TYR A 298 10.25 -22.72 -11.66
N HIS A 299 10.91 -22.24 -10.60
CA HIS A 299 12.13 -21.43 -10.68
C HIS A 299 12.04 -20.30 -11.73
N ALA A 300 10.89 -19.62 -11.78
CA ALA A 300 10.64 -18.60 -12.77
C ALA A 300 11.30 -17.27 -12.39
N GLN A 301 11.85 -16.57 -13.39
CA GLN A 301 12.22 -15.17 -13.28
C GLN A 301 11.03 -14.30 -13.67
N MET A 302 10.71 -13.30 -12.86
CA MET A 302 9.60 -12.37 -13.06
C MET A 302 10.11 -10.93 -13.01
N GLU A 303 9.74 -10.11 -14.00
CA GLU A 303 10.06 -8.68 -14.05
C GLU A 303 9.10 -7.92 -14.96
N PHE A 304 8.93 -6.61 -14.71
CA PHE A 304 8.20 -5.73 -15.63
C PHE A 304 8.97 -5.58 -16.96
N GLY A 305 8.27 -5.77 -18.08
CA GLY A 305 8.87 -5.89 -19.41
C GLY A 305 9.22 -7.34 -19.79
N GLY A 306 9.18 -8.26 -18.83
CA GLY A 306 9.33 -9.70 -19.02
C GLY A 306 8.08 -10.46 -18.55
N MET A 307 8.29 -11.53 -17.79
CA MET A 307 7.21 -12.35 -17.26
C MET A 307 6.53 -11.67 -16.06
N VAL A 308 5.21 -11.49 -16.15
CA VAL A 308 4.33 -11.13 -15.04
C VAL A 308 3.14 -12.10 -15.04
N SER A 309 2.80 -12.69 -13.89
CA SER A 309 1.67 -13.64 -13.82
C SER A 309 0.38 -12.85 -13.61
N THR A 310 -0.34 -12.60 -14.70
CA THR A 310 -1.67 -11.98 -14.68
C THR A 310 -2.70 -12.95 -15.23
N SER A 311 -3.97 -12.79 -14.83
CA SER A 311 -5.07 -13.67 -15.24
C SER A 311 -4.84 -15.14 -14.91
N ASN A 312 -4.10 -15.43 -13.83
CA ASN A 312 -3.95 -16.78 -13.29
C ASN A 312 -5.22 -17.15 -12.52
N THR A 313 -5.35 -18.40 -12.10
CA THR A 313 -6.45 -18.86 -11.24
C THR A 313 -5.99 -20.06 -10.42
N TYR A 314 -6.90 -20.68 -9.68
CA TYR A 314 -6.60 -21.68 -8.66
C TYR A 314 -6.84 -23.10 -9.19
N ALA A 315 -5.91 -24.00 -8.88
CA ALA A 315 -6.11 -25.44 -9.00
C ALA A 315 -6.61 -26.05 -7.68
N THR A 316 -6.27 -25.44 -6.54
CA THR A 316 -6.63 -25.93 -5.20
C THR A 316 -6.86 -24.76 -4.23
N GLU A 317 -7.45 -25.02 -3.07
CA GLU A 317 -7.62 -24.05 -1.98
C GLU A 317 -6.30 -23.63 -1.31
N PHE A 318 -5.21 -24.37 -1.50
CA PHE A 318 -3.93 -24.09 -0.87
C PHE A 318 -2.89 -23.69 -1.91
N VAL A 319 -2.72 -22.38 -2.07
CA VAL A 319 -1.68 -21.83 -2.94
C VAL A 319 -0.40 -21.67 -2.13
N GLN A 320 0.71 -22.20 -2.63
CA GLN A 320 2.03 -21.89 -2.10
C GLN A 320 2.77 -20.98 -3.08
N VAL A 321 3.45 -19.97 -2.53
CA VAL A 321 4.33 -19.07 -3.29
C VAL A 321 5.65 -18.96 -2.54
N GLU A 322 6.73 -19.38 -3.17
CA GLU A 322 8.09 -19.14 -2.70
C GLU A 322 8.75 -18.11 -3.62
N THR A 323 9.29 -17.04 -3.05
CA THR A 323 9.87 -15.92 -3.80
C THR A 323 11.11 -15.38 -3.09
N ASP A 324 12.11 -14.98 -3.88
CA ASP A 324 13.34 -14.32 -3.43
C ASP A 324 13.22 -12.79 -3.37
N ALA A 325 12.17 -12.22 -3.96
CA ALA A 325 11.90 -10.79 -3.97
C ALA A 325 10.48 -10.47 -3.48
N ASN A 326 10.21 -9.18 -3.26
CA ASN A 326 8.87 -8.68 -2.98
C ASN A 326 7.98 -8.83 -4.22
N LEU A 327 6.79 -9.40 -4.06
CA LEU A 327 5.79 -9.54 -5.11
C LEU A 327 4.46 -8.94 -4.64
N ILE A 328 3.75 -8.24 -5.50
CA ILE A 328 2.35 -7.90 -5.25
C ILE A 328 1.50 -9.10 -5.61
N TRP A 329 0.74 -9.60 -4.64
CA TRP A 329 -0.36 -10.53 -4.86
C TRP A 329 -1.65 -9.74 -5.00
N SER A 330 -2.43 -10.04 -6.03
CA SER A 330 -3.80 -9.52 -6.17
C SER A 330 -4.74 -10.64 -6.58
N MET A 331 -5.97 -10.59 -6.09
CA MET A 331 -6.99 -11.58 -6.40
C MET A 331 -8.38 -10.97 -6.45
N GLY A 332 -9.24 -11.55 -7.28
CA GLY A 332 -10.67 -11.33 -7.18
C GLY A 332 -11.20 -11.94 -5.86
N ALA A 333 -12.03 -11.18 -5.17
CA ALA A 333 -12.50 -11.43 -3.81
C ALA A 333 -14.02 -11.41 -3.69
N TYR A 334 -14.70 -10.51 -4.39
CA TYR A 334 -16.15 -10.32 -4.26
C TYR A 334 -16.82 -10.56 -5.61
N ASP A 335 -18.00 -11.19 -5.63
CA ASP A 335 -18.79 -11.23 -6.86
C ASP A 335 -19.46 -9.88 -7.06
N PHE A 336 -19.14 -9.21 -8.17
CA PHE A 336 -19.62 -7.86 -8.40
C PHE A 336 -21.13 -7.85 -8.57
N GLU A 337 -21.75 -8.81 -9.26
CA GLU A 337 -23.19 -8.85 -9.52
C GLU A 337 -23.57 -9.99 -10.50
N ASP A 338 -23.79 -11.21 -10.04
CA ASP A 338 -24.68 -12.15 -10.78
C ASP A 338 -26.15 -12.03 -10.32
N LYS A 339 -26.41 -11.25 -9.27
CA LYS A 339 -27.79 -11.01 -8.77
C LYS A 339 -28.51 -9.82 -9.39
N VAL A 340 -27.82 -8.76 -9.84
CA VAL A 340 -28.51 -7.61 -10.49
C VAL A 340 -28.98 -7.94 -11.91
N ARG A 341 -28.31 -8.86 -12.62
CA ARG A 341 -28.78 -9.35 -13.94
C ARG A 341 -29.95 -10.33 -13.85
N GLN A 342 -30.15 -11.02 -12.73
CA GLN A 342 -31.31 -11.92 -12.57
C GLN A 342 -32.59 -11.15 -12.25
N THR A 343 -32.52 -10.07 -11.47
CA THR A 343 -33.69 -9.17 -11.22
C THR A 343 -34.07 -8.30 -12.42
N ALA A 344 -33.22 -8.20 -13.45
CA ALA A 344 -33.55 -7.50 -14.69
C ALA A 344 -34.14 -8.43 -15.79
N LYS A 345 -34.28 -9.73 -15.50
CA LYS A 345 -34.78 -10.75 -16.44
C LYS A 345 -35.98 -11.57 -15.93
N THR A 346 -36.61 -11.15 -14.85
CA THR A 346 -37.92 -11.60 -14.39
C THR A 346 -38.82 -10.40 -14.25
#